data_AF-G3HSS1-F1
#
_entry.id   AF-G3HSS1-F1
#
_cell.length_a   1.000
_cell.length_b   1.000
_cell.length_c   1.000
_cell.angle_alpha   90.00
_cell.angle_beta   90.00
_cell.angle_gamma   90.00
#
_symmetry.space_group_name_H-M   'P 1'
#
loop_
_entity.id
_entity.type
_entity.pdbx_description
1 polymer ?
#
loop_
_entity_poly.entity_id
_entity_poly.type
_entity_poly.pdbx_seq_one_letter_code
_entity_poly.pdbx_strand_id
1 'polypeptide(L)'
;MQISLVITAVFAVVVYRLVVMEQFASFKWNFIKQHWQFATSAAAVCINFIIIMLLNLAYEKIAYLLTNLEYPRTESEWENSFALKMFLFQFVNLNSSIFYIAFFLGRLIQNWWSRHKIKRGIQDASIPQWENDWNLQPMNIHGLMDEYLEMVLQFGFTTIFVAAFPLAPLLALLNNIIEIRLDAYKFVTQWRRPLPARATDIGIWLGILEGIGILAVITNAFVIAITSDYIPRFVYEYKYGPCANHVKQNENCLKGYVNNSLSFFDLSELGIGKSGYCRYRDYRGPPWSSKPYEFTLQYWHILAARLAFIIVFEVSHGTGNCG
;
A
#
# COMPACT_ATOMS: atom_id res chain seq x y z
N MET A 1 -22.72 5.26 0.25
CA MET A 1 -22.76 3.86 0.72
C MET A 1 -21.41 3.16 0.54
N GLN A 2 -20.89 3.01 -0.69
CA GLN A 2 -19.63 2.28 -0.95
C GLN A 2 -18.40 2.90 -0.27
N ILE A 3 -18.24 4.23 -0.35
CA ILE A 3 -17.15 4.96 0.34
C ILE A 3 -17.25 4.83 1.87
N SER A 4 -18.48 4.76 2.43
CA SER A 4 -18.68 4.60 3.88
C SER A 4 -18.20 3.24 4.35
N LEU A 5 -18.50 2.17 3.61
CA LEU A 5 -18.10 0.80 3.95
C LEU A 5 -16.56 0.67 3.96
N VAL A 6 -15.92 1.34 3.01
CA VAL A 6 -14.47 1.45 2.87
C VAL A 6 -13.84 2.21 4.04
N ILE A 7 -14.40 3.37 4.42
CA ILE A 7 -13.95 4.15 5.58
C ILE A 7 -14.14 3.34 6.87
N THR A 8 -15.25 2.62 7.02
CA THR A 8 -15.51 1.74 8.16
C THR A 8 -14.50 0.59 8.23
N ALA A 9 -14.10 0.01 7.11
CA ALA A 9 -13.09 -1.04 7.06
C ALA A 9 -11.69 -0.52 7.46
N VAL A 10 -11.27 0.65 6.94
CA VAL A 10 -10.02 1.29 7.35
C VAL A 10 -10.02 1.64 8.83
N PHE A 11 -11.13 2.18 9.33
CA PHE A 11 -11.31 2.48 10.76
C PHE A 11 -11.24 1.20 11.60
N ALA A 12 -11.86 0.10 11.17
CA ALA A 12 -11.81 -1.18 11.85
C ALA A 12 -10.38 -1.75 11.93
N VAL A 13 -9.58 -1.63 10.86
CA VAL A 13 -8.18 -2.07 10.86
C VAL A 13 -7.31 -1.23 11.82
N VAL A 14 -7.53 0.09 11.87
CA VAL A 14 -6.82 0.97 12.82
C VAL A 14 -7.19 0.64 14.26
N VAL A 15 -8.49 0.50 14.55
CA VAL A 15 -8.98 0.11 15.88
C VAL A 15 -8.43 -1.26 16.28
N TYR A 16 -8.43 -2.23 15.35
CA TYR A 16 -7.87 -3.55 15.57
C TYR A 16 -6.37 -3.49 15.94
N ARG A 17 -5.58 -2.67 15.23
CA ARG A 17 -4.15 -2.48 15.53
C ARG A 17 -3.93 -1.94 16.94
N LEU A 18 -4.76 -0.99 17.38
CA LEU A 18 -4.69 -0.42 18.73
C LEU A 18 -5.04 -1.47 19.80
N VAL A 19 -6.11 -2.24 19.59
CA VAL A 19 -6.53 -3.31 20.53
C VAL A 19 -5.45 -4.39 20.65
N VAL A 20 -4.84 -4.82 19.55
CA VAL A 20 -3.79 -5.83 19.56
C VAL A 20 -2.52 -5.32 20.28
N MET A 21 -2.16 -4.05 20.10
CA MET A 21 -1.04 -3.44 20.83
C MET A 21 -1.24 -3.51 22.35
N GLU A 22 -2.45 -3.28 22.84
CA GLU A 22 -2.76 -3.36 24.28
C GLU A 22 -2.73 -4.80 24.81
N GLN A 23 -3.24 -5.77 24.04
CA GLN A 23 -3.24 -7.19 24.44
C GLN A 23 -1.84 -7.77 24.54
N PHE A 24 -0.94 -7.40 23.61
CA PHE A 24 0.46 -7.84 23.67
C PHE A 24 1.25 -7.16 24.79
N ALA A 25 0.91 -5.91 25.16
CA ALA A 25 1.52 -5.24 26.30
C ALA A 25 1.20 -5.92 27.65
N SER A 26 0.07 -6.64 27.74
CA SER A 26 -0.38 -7.40 28.91
C SER A 26 0.31 -8.76 29.08
N PHE A 27 0.96 -9.28 28.03
CA PHE A 27 1.48 -10.65 28.01
C PHE A 27 2.77 -10.82 28.85
N LYS A 28 2.77 -11.75 29.81
CA LYS A 28 3.83 -11.93 30.83
C LYS A 28 5.08 -12.71 30.36
N TRP A 29 5.19 -13.11 29.09
CA TRP A 29 6.35 -13.88 28.60
C TRP A 29 7.58 -12.99 28.37
N ASN A 30 8.68 -13.27 29.08
CA ASN A 30 9.89 -12.42 29.08
C ASN A 30 10.56 -12.28 27.70
N PHE A 31 10.53 -13.31 26.85
CA PHE A 31 11.08 -13.26 25.49
C PHE A 31 10.29 -12.30 24.58
N ILE A 32 8.95 -12.31 24.70
CA ILE A 32 8.05 -11.42 23.96
C ILE A 32 8.25 -9.99 24.43
N LYS A 33 8.44 -9.76 25.74
CA LYS A 33 8.64 -8.40 26.29
C LYS A 33 9.92 -7.71 25.81
N GLN A 34 10.94 -8.46 25.39
CA GLN A 34 12.19 -7.91 24.85
C GLN A 34 12.13 -7.64 23.34
N HIS A 35 11.33 -8.41 22.59
CA HIS A 35 11.15 -8.27 21.13
C HIS A 35 9.71 -7.85 20.73
N TRP A 36 8.98 -7.22 21.66
CA TRP A 36 7.54 -7.01 21.53
C TRP A 36 7.18 -6.18 20.30
N GLN A 37 7.98 -5.17 19.95
CA GLN A 37 7.74 -4.34 18.76
C GLN A 37 7.80 -5.15 17.46
N PHE A 38 8.74 -6.10 17.35
CA PHE A 38 8.86 -6.93 16.17
C PHE A 38 7.78 -8.01 16.13
N ALA A 39 7.53 -8.67 17.28
CA ALA A 39 6.49 -9.70 17.40
C ALA A 39 5.07 -9.15 17.16
N THR A 40 4.76 -7.97 17.69
CA THR A 40 3.47 -7.29 17.44
C THR A 40 3.32 -6.88 15.98
N SER A 41 4.39 -6.40 15.34
CA SER A 41 4.38 -6.05 13.92
C SER A 41 4.17 -7.30 13.06
N ALA A 42 4.87 -8.40 13.34
CA ALA A 42 4.74 -9.66 12.61
C ALA A 42 3.35 -10.29 12.78
N ALA A 43 2.82 -10.35 14.01
CA ALA A 43 1.47 -10.85 14.28
C ALA A 43 0.39 -9.98 13.61
N ALA A 44 0.56 -8.65 13.62
CA ALA A 44 -0.34 -7.73 12.93
C ALA A 44 -0.35 -7.98 11.41
N VAL A 45 0.82 -8.23 10.79
CA VAL A 45 0.89 -8.58 9.36
C VAL A 45 0.15 -9.88 9.07
N CYS A 46 0.36 -10.94 9.88
CA CYS A 46 -0.30 -12.23 9.68
C CYS A 46 -1.83 -12.14 9.82
N ILE A 47 -2.33 -11.39 10.81
CA ILE A 47 -3.78 -11.28 11.02
C ILE A 47 -4.41 -10.36 9.98
N ASN A 48 -3.74 -9.25 9.64
CA ASN A 48 -4.16 -8.40 8.53
C ASN A 48 -4.24 -9.21 7.23
N PHE A 49 -3.29 -10.12 6.98
CA PHE A 49 -3.32 -11.03 5.84
C PHE A 49 -4.57 -11.93 5.83
N ILE A 50 -4.91 -12.56 6.96
CA ILE A 50 -6.12 -13.41 7.06
C ILE A 50 -7.40 -12.59 6.82
N ILE A 51 -7.48 -11.38 7.40
CA ILE A 51 -8.63 -10.49 7.25
C ILE A 51 -8.79 -10.07 5.78
N ILE A 52 -7.70 -9.68 5.13
CA ILE A 52 -7.69 -9.28 3.72
C ILE A 52 -8.12 -10.44 2.81
N MET A 53 -7.65 -11.66 3.08
CA MET A 53 -8.07 -12.86 2.35
C MET A 53 -9.59 -13.09 2.43
N LEU A 54 -10.17 -12.98 3.62
CA LEU A 54 -11.62 -13.13 3.82
C LEU A 54 -12.41 -12.00 3.18
N LEU A 55 -11.90 -10.77 3.29
CA LEU A 55 -12.53 -9.59 2.71
C LEU A 55 -12.52 -9.61 1.19
N ASN A 56 -11.45 -10.08 0.53
CA ASN A 56 -11.39 -10.18 -0.92
C ASN A 56 -12.51 -11.09 -1.48
N LEU A 57 -12.78 -12.23 -0.84
CA LEU A 57 -13.90 -13.11 -1.21
C LEU A 57 -15.25 -12.43 -1.03
N ALA A 58 -15.41 -11.64 0.04
CA ALA A 58 -16.63 -10.88 0.27
C ALA A 58 -16.79 -9.75 -0.75
N TYR A 59 -15.72 -9.03 -1.09
CA TYR A 59 -15.75 -7.89 -1.99
C TYR A 59 -16.12 -8.28 -3.42
N GLU A 60 -15.61 -9.40 -3.93
CA GLU A 60 -16.01 -9.88 -5.27
C GLU A 60 -17.53 -10.14 -5.33
N LYS A 61 -18.08 -10.80 -4.30
CA LYS A 61 -19.53 -11.04 -4.20
C LYS A 61 -20.34 -9.75 -4.06
N ILE A 62 -19.86 -8.82 -3.24
CA ILE A 62 -20.51 -7.52 -3.02
C ILE A 62 -20.46 -6.69 -4.30
N ALA A 63 -19.32 -6.63 -4.98
CA ALA A 63 -19.15 -5.87 -6.21
C ALA A 63 -20.06 -6.42 -7.32
N TYR A 64 -20.15 -7.75 -7.45
CA TYR A 64 -21.08 -8.40 -8.38
C TYR A 64 -22.53 -8.07 -8.05
N LEU A 65 -22.94 -8.19 -6.78
CA LEU A 65 -24.30 -7.88 -6.33
C LEU A 65 -24.67 -6.42 -6.59
N LEU A 66 -23.78 -5.49 -6.24
CA LEU A 66 -23.99 -4.05 -6.45
C LEU A 66 -24.09 -3.69 -7.92
N THR A 67 -23.25 -4.28 -8.77
CA THR A 67 -23.26 -4.00 -10.21
C THR A 67 -24.54 -4.54 -10.86
N ASN A 68 -25.01 -5.71 -10.45
CA ASN A 68 -26.29 -6.24 -10.93
C ASN A 68 -27.49 -5.43 -10.45
N LEU A 69 -27.41 -4.85 -9.25
CA LEU A 69 -28.44 -3.97 -8.71
C LEU A 69 -28.54 -2.65 -9.48
N GLU A 70 -27.46 -2.21 -10.13
CA GLU A 70 -27.42 -1.00 -10.96
C GLU A 70 -28.11 -1.19 -12.33
N TYR A 71 -28.50 -2.43 -12.70
CA TYR A 71 -29.18 -2.78 -13.97
C TYR A 71 -28.60 -2.07 -15.21
N PRO A 72 -27.30 -2.23 -15.51
CA PRO A 72 -26.69 -1.60 -16.69
C PRO A 72 -27.28 -2.13 -17.99
N ARG A 73 -27.35 -1.26 -19.01
CA ARG A 73 -28.01 -1.57 -20.29
C ARG A 73 -27.15 -2.41 -21.22
N THR A 74 -25.82 -2.29 -21.10
CA THR A 74 -24.85 -2.97 -21.97
C THR A 74 -23.80 -3.71 -21.15
N GLU A 75 -23.23 -4.78 -21.73
CA GLU A 75 -22.14 -5.53 -21.09
C GLU A 75 -20.92 -4.63 -20.81
N SER A 76 -20.59 -3.71 -21.73
CA SER A 76 -19.48 -2.75 -21.52
C SER A 76 -19.69 -1.81 -20.34
N GLU A 77 -20.93 -1.33 -20.12
CA GLU A 77 -21.23 -0.50 -18.95
C GLU A 77 -21.18 -1.30 -17.65
N TRP A 78 -21.62 -2.57 -17.70
CA TRP A 78 -21.51 -3.49 -16.58
C TRP A 78 -20.04 -3.74 -16.22
N GLU A 79 -19.20 -4.03 -17.21
CA GLU A 79 -17.76 -4.24 -17.04
C GLU A 79 -17.08 -2.99 -16.47
N ASN A 80 -17.35 -1.79 -17.00
CA ASN A 80 -16.75 -0.55 -16.51
C ASN A 80 -17.12 -0.25 -15.05
N SER A 81 -18.40 -0.41 -14.69
CA SER A 81 -18.89 -0.22 -13.32
C SER A 81 -18.32 -1.26 -12.36
N PHE A 82 -18.22 -2.51 -12.80
CA PHE A 82 -17.60 -3.58 -12.02
C PHE A 82 -16.10 -3.34 -11.81
N ALA A 83 -15.37 -2.95 -12.86
CA ALA A 83 -13.95 -2.65 -12.84
C ALA A 83 -13.63 -1.58 -11.80
N LEU A 84 -14.37 -0.47 -11.84
CA LEU A 84 -14.17 0.67 -10.97
C LEU A 84 -14.44 0.28 -9.50
N LYS A 85 -15.50 -0.48 -9.23
CA LYS A 85 -15.80 -0.96 -7.87
C LYS A 85 -14.71 -1.90 -7.37
N MET A 86 -14.32 -2.90 -8.16
CA MET A 86 -13.26 -3.85 -7.80
C MET A 86 -11.93 -3.12 -7.55
N PHE A 87 -11.57 -2.18 -8.42
CA PHE A 87 -10.40 -1.32 -8.23
C PHE A 87 -10.49 -0.52 -6.94
N LEU A 88 -11.58 0.22 -6.68
CA LEU A 88 -11.71 1.02 -5.46
C LEU A 88 -11.60 0.17 -4.18
N PHE A 89 -12.20 -1.02 -4.17
CA PHE A 89 -12.13 -1.92 -3.01
C PHE A 89 -10.73 -2.48 -2.79
N GLN A 90 -10.06 -2.92 -3.86
CA GLN A 90 -8.71 -3.46 -3.75
C GLN A 90 -7.65 -2.37 -3.51
N PHE A 91 -7.85 -1.18 -4.08
CA PHE A 91 -7.01 0.00 -3.88
C PHE A 91 -7.12 0.57 -2.47
N VAL A 92 -8.19 0.36 -1.73
CA VAL A 92 -8.16 0.72 -0.30
C VAL A 92 -7.48 -0.37 0.52
N ASN A 93 -7.61 -1.62 0.09
CA ASN A 93 -6.95 -2.77 0.69
C ASN A 93 -5.59 -3.05 0.03
N LEU A 94 -4.79 -1.99 -0.12
CA LEU A 94 -3.43 -1.96 -0.70
C LEU A 94 -2.42 -2.93 -0.06
N ASN A 95 -2.78 -3.77 0.90
CA ASN A 95 -1.88 -4.80 1.43
C ASN A 95 -2.04 -6.17 0.77
N SER A 96 -2.89 -6.29 -0.26
CA SER A 96 -3.29 -7.57 -0.87
C SER A 96 -2.48 -8.00 -2.09
N SER A 97 -1.78 -7.09 -2.78
CA SER A 97 -1.13 -7.36 -4.08
C SER A 97 0.09 -8.27 -4.00
N ILE A 98 0.87 -8.21 -2.91
CA ILE A 98 2.04 -9.09 -2.70
C ILE A 98 1.63 -10.57 -2.58
N PHE A 99 0.35 -10.85 -2.31
CA PHE A 99 -0.17 -12.20 -2.12
C PHE A 99 -0.91 -12.76 -3.34
N TYR A 100 -1.35 -11.94 -4.29
CA TYR A 100 -2.06 -12.42 -5.48
C TYR A 100 -1.13 -13.30 -6.33
N ILE A 101 0.12 -12.84 -6.52
CA ILE A 101 1.22 -13.59 -7.14
C ILE A 101 1.49 -14.92 -6.39
N ALA A 102 1.45 -14.91 -5.05
CA ALA A 102 1.70 -16.10 -4.22
C ALA A 102 0.56 -17.14 -4.27
N PHE A 103 -0.70 -16.70 -4.32
CA PHE A 103 -1.87 -17.57 -4.36
C PHE A 103 -2.08 -18.19 -5.76
N PHE A 104 -1.76 -17.47 -6.83
CA PHE A 104 -1.84 -17.96 -8.20
C PHE A 104 -0.71 -18.93 -8.56
N LEU A 105 0.51 -18.72 -8.03
CA LEU A 105 1.59 -19.71 -8.13
C LEU A 105 1.17 -21.05 -7.48
N GLY A 106 0.41 -21.01 -6.39
CA GLY A 106 -0.19 -22.18 -5.75
C GLY A 106 -1.18 -22.94 -6.65
N ARG A 107 -2.07 -22.22 -7.36
CA ARG A 107 -2.99 -22.81 -8.35
C ARG A 107 -2.27 -23.40 -9.57
N LEU A 108 -1.18 -22.77 -10.03
CA LEU A 108 -0.35 -23.30 -11.13
C LEU A 108 0.31 -24.63 -10.74
N ILE A 109 0.83 -24.74 -9.52
CA ILE A 109 1.39 -25.98 -8.98
C ILE A 109 0.28 -27.04 -8.86
N GLN A 110 -0.89 -26.68 -8.32
CA GLN A 110 -2.01 -27.61 -8.15
C GLN A 110 -2.53 -28.16 -9.50
N ASN A 111 -2.63 -27.31 -10.52
CA ASN A 111 -3.02 -27.70 -11.89
C ASN A 111 -1.91 -28.50 -12.61
N TRP A 112 -0.64 -28.23 -12.31
CA TRP A 112 0.50 -29.04 -12.78
C TRP A 112 0.48 -30.45 -12.17
N TRP A 113 0.14 -30.58 -10.88
CA TRP A 113 -0.02 -31.86 -10.18
C TRP A 113 -1.24 -32.65 -10.69
N SER A 114 -2.38 -31.98 -10.95
CA SER A 114 -3.59 -32.62 -11.51
C SER A 114 -3.35 -33.22 -12.90
N ARG A 115 -2.63 -32.49 -13.78
CA ARG A 115 -2.28 -32.96 -15.12
C ARG A 115 -1.29 -34.13 -15.12
N HIS A 116 -0.35 -34.16 -14.17
CA HIS A 116 0.52 -35.33 -13.98
C HIS A 116 -0.26 -36.58 -13.56
N LYS A 117 -1.37 -36.42 -12.85
CA LYS A 117 -2.23 -37.54 -12.43
C LYS A 117 -3.06 -38.10 -13.59
N ILE A 118 -3.55 -37.25 -14.49
CA ILE A 118 -4.32 -37.66 -15.69
C ILE A 118 -3.42 -38.37 -16.73
N LYS A 119 -2.17 -37.89 -16.89
CA LYS A 119 -1.20 -38.49 -17.85
C LYS A 119 -0.76 -39.93 -17.49
N ARG A 120 -1.02 -40.38 -16.25
CA ARG A 120 -0.75 -41.77 -15.80
C ARG A 120 -1.90 -42.74 -16.06
N GLY A 121 -3.11 -42.26 -16.40
CA GLY A 121 -4.30 -43.11 -16.54
C GLY A 121 -4.70 -43.47 -17.98
N ILE A 122 -4.17 -42.78 -19.00
CA ILE A 122 -4.60 -42.94 -20.39
C ILE A 122 -3.35 -43.06 -21.27
N GLN A 123 -2.81 -44.27 -21.34
CA GLN A 123 -1.97 -44.70 -22.45
C GLN A 123 -2.91 -45.43 -23.42
N ASP A 124 -2.97 -44.99 -24.68
CA ASP A 124 -3.52 -45.72 -25.84
C ASP A 124 -4.98 -45.49 -26.31
N ALA A 125 -5.56 -44.30 -26.15
CA ALA A 125 -6.70 -43.88 -26.98
C ALA A 125 -6.45 -42.53 -27.66
N SER A 126 -6.66 -42.43 -28.98
CA SER A 126 -6.59 -41.16 -29.71
C SER A 126 -7.78 -40.27 -29.31
N ILE A 127 -7.59 -39.44 -28.29
CA ILE A 127 -8.62 -38.51 -27.81
C ILE A 127 -8.88 -37.47 -28.91
N PRO A 128 -10.14 -37.25 -29.34
CA PRO A 128 -10.46 -36.24 -30.32
C PRO A 128 -10.17 -34.83 -29.79
N GLN A 129 -9.81 -33.91 -30.68
CA GLN A 129 -9.32 -32.58 -30.30
C GLN A 129 -10.29 -31.79 -29.41
N TRP A 130 -11.60 -31.89 -29.67
CA TRP A 130 -12.62 -31.19 -28.89
C TRP A 130 -12.69 -31.67 -27.43
N GLU A 131 -12.36 -32.93 -27.15
CA GLU A 131 -12.35 -33.48 -25.79
C GLU A 131 -11.10 -33.04 -25.03
N ASN A 132 -9.96 -32.91 -25.73
CA ASN A 132 -8.76 -32.28 -25.17
C ASN A 132 -9.03 -30.81 -24.79
N ASP A 133 -9.71 -30.06 -25.66
CA ASP A 133 -10.06 -28.65 -25.41
C ASP A 133 -11.18 -28.49 -24.36
N TRP A 134 -12.06 -29.49 -24.22
CA TRP A 134 -13.10 -29.50 -23.21
C TRP A 134 -12.52 -29.60 -21.80
N ASN A 135 -11.45 -30.38 -21.64
CA ASN A 135 -10.74 -30.58 -20.36
C ASN A 135 -9.90 -29.36 -19.91
N LEU A 136 -9.72 -28.35 -20.76
CA LEU A 136 -9.11 -27.07 -20.39
C LEU A 136 -10.07 -26.20 -19.57
N GLN A 137 -9.53 -25.32 -18.73
CA GLN A 137 -10.39 -24.42 -17.95
C GLN A 137 -11.04 -23.39 -18.88
N PRO A 138 -12.35 -23.10 -18.72
CA PRO A 138 -12.94 -21.93 -19.33
C PRO A 138 -12.27 -20.68 -18.74
N MET A 139 -12.12 -19.64 -19.56
CA MET A 139 -11.70 -18.33 -19.06
C MET A 139 -12.67 -17.88 -17.95
N ASN A 140 -12.17 -17.19 -16.93
CA ASN A 140 -13.03 -16.63 -15.88
C ASN A 140 -14.15 -15.80 -16.50
N ILE A 141 -15.33 -15.78 -15.86
CA ILE A 141 -16.48 -14.97 -16.28
C ILE A 141 -16.11 -13.48 -16.36
N HIS A 142 -15.10 -13.06 -15.58
CA HIS A 142 -14.56 -11.70 -15.55
C HIS A 142 -13.42 -11.46 -16.57
N GLY A 143 -13.13 -12.43 -17.43
CA GLY A 143 -12.24 -12.29 -18.59
C GLY A 143 -10.83 -11.82 -18.25
N LEU A 144 -10.39 -10.75 -18.92
CA LEU A 144 -9.11 -10.06 -18.69
C LEU A 144 -9.13 -9.08 -17.51
N MET A 145 -10.28 -8.85 -16.87
CA MET A 145 -10.41 -7.83 -15.82
C MET A 145 -9.44 -8.08 -14.67
N ASP A 146 -9.33 -9.33 -14.20
CA ASP A 146 -8.46 -9.71 -13.09
C ASP A 146 -6.98 -9.47 -13.42
N GLU A 147 -6.57 -9.78 -14.66
CA GLU A 147 -5.20 -9.59 -15.17
C GLU A 147 -4.84 -8.08 -15.25
N TYR A 148 -5.77 -7.24 -15.76
CA TYR A 148 -5.57 -5.79 -15.77
C TYR A 148 -5.58 -5.19 -14.36
N LEU A 149 -6.47 -5.66 -13.49
CA LEU A 149 -6.57 -5.18 -12.12
C LEU A 149 -5.26 -5.41 -11.36
N GLU A 150 -4.65 -6.59 -11.52
CA GLU A 150 -3.34 -6.91 -10.95
C GLU A 150 -2.25 -5.95 -11.44
N MET A 151 -2.15 -5.73 -12.76
CA MET A 151 -1.18 -4.81 -13.34
C MET A 151 -1.38 -3.35 -12.88
N VAL A 152 -2.62 -2.88 -12.83
CA VAL A 152 -2.98 -1.51 -12.41
C VAL A 152 -2.68 -1.30 -10.93
N LEU A 153 -2.93 -2.30 -10.08
CA LEU A 153 -2.55 -2.24 -8.68
C LEU A 153 -1.04 -2.19 -8.52
N GLN A 154 -0.28 -3.02 -9.25
CA GLN A 154 1.19 -2.97 -9.25
C GLN A 154 1.71 -1.60 -9.65
N PHE A 155 1.14 -1.00 -10.70
CA PHE A 155 1.45 0.38 -11.09
C PHE A 155 1.18 1.36 -9.94
N GLY A 156 0.03 1.25 -9.27
CA GLY A 156 -0.31 2.03 -8.08
C GLY A 156 0.75 1.93 -6.97
N PHE A 157 1.22 0.72 -6.63
CA PHE A 157 2.28 0.55 -5.63
C PHE A 157 3.59 1.25 -6.01
N THR A 158 3.98 1.11 -7.28
CA THR A 158 5.24 1.68 -7.75
C THR A 158 5.22 3.20 -7.82
N THR A 159 4.05 3.81 -8.00
CA THR A 159 3.93 5.26 -8.20
C THR A 159 3.60 6.00 -6.91
N ILE A 160 2.66 5.52 -6.12
CA ILE A 160 2.18 6.18 -4.88
C ILE A 160 3.22 6.12 -3.74
N PHE A 161 4.02 5.04 -3.68
CA PHE A 161 4.94 4.79 -2.56
C PHE A 161 6.42 4.89 -2.94
N VAL A 162 6.75 5.43 -4.11
CA VAL A 162 8.14 5.51 -4.58
C VAL A 162 9.03 6.35 -3.66
N ALA A 163 8.48 7.41 -3.06
CA ALA A 163 9.22 8.26 -2.13
C ALA A 163 9.62 7.52 -0.83
N ALA A 164 8.87 6.49 -0.44
CA ALA A 164 9.18 5.66 0.72
C ALA A 164 10.12 4.50 0.37
N PHE A 165 9.95 3.90 -0.82
CA PHE A 165 10.73 2.75 -1.26
C PHE A 165 11.22 2.89 -2.71
N PRO A 166 12.46 3.36 -2.94
CA PRO A 166 12.96 3.65 -4.28
C PRO A 166 13.24 2.41 -5.14
N LEU A 167 13.32 1.21 -4.53
CA LEU A 167 13.57 -0.04 -5.25
C LEU A 167 12.27 -0.67 -5.81
N ALA A 168 11.09 -0.09 -5.53
CA ALA A 168 9.80 -0.63 -5.99
C ALA A 168 9.74 -0.83 -7.53
N PRO A 169 10.18 0.14 -8.36
CA PRO A 169 10.10 -0.01 -9.81
C PRO A 169 10.96 -1.16 -10.34
N LEU A 170 12.10 -1.46 -9.70
CA LEU A 170 12.95 -2.58 -10.09
C LEU A 170 12.28 -3.92 -9.80
N LEU A 171 11.63 -4.05 -8.64
CA LEU A 171 10.87 -5.25 -8.29
C LEU A 171 9.68 -5.45 -9.23
N ALA A 172 8.99 -4.37 -9.58
CA ALA A 172 7.89 -4.40 -10.54
C ALA A 172 8.35 -4.82 -11.94
N LEU A 173 9.52 -4.35 -12.39
CA LEU A 173 10.10 -4.75 -13.66
C LEU A 173 10.41 -6.25 -13.69
N LEU A 174 11.00 -6.78 -12.61
CA LEU A 174 11.27 -8.22 -12.48
C LEU A 174 9.96 -9.02 -12.46
N ASN A 175 8.93 -8.54 -11.75
CA ASN A 175 7.62 -9.17 -11.73
C ASN A 175 7.01 -9.22 -13.13
N ASN A 176 6.99 -8.08 -13.85
CA ASN A 176 6.44 -8.00 -15.21
C ASN A 176 7.15 -8.93 -16.21
N ILE A 177 8.47 -9.12 -16.09
CA ILE A 177 9.21 -10.05 -16.96
C ILE A 177 8.74 -11.49 -16.73
N ILE A 178 8.52 -11.88 -15.48
CA ILE A 178 8.03 -13.21 -15.12
C ILE A 178 6.57 -13.35 -15.55
N GLU A 179 5.75 -12.33 -15.29
CA GLU A 179 4.31 -12.34 -15.54
C GLU A 179 3.99 -12.49 -17.03
N ILE A 180 4.67 -11.75 -17.91
CA ILE A 180 4.51 -11.89 -19.37
C ILE A 180 4.70 -13.36 -19.82
N ARG A 181 5.64 -14.08 -19.20
CA ARG A 181 5.89 -15.50 -19.52
C ARG A 181 4.84 -16.42 -18.91
N LEU A 182 4.44 -16.17 -17.66
CA LEU A 182 3.42 -16.96 -16.97
C LEU A 182 2.04 -16.81 -17.63
N ASP A 183 1.67 -15.60 -18.04
CA ASP A 183 0.42 -15.34 -18.76
C ASP A 183 0.43 -15.97 -20.14
N ALA A 184 1.52 -15.83 -20.90
CA ALA A 184 1.63 -16.51 -22.19
C ALA A 184 1.47 -18.03 -22.02
N TYR A 185 2.06 -18.61 -20.98
CA TYR A 185 1.88 -20.03 -20.67
C TYR A 185 0.43 -20.38 -20.25
N LYS A 186 -0.22 -19.51 -19.48
CA LYS A 186 -1.62 -19.62 -19.04
C LYS A 186 -2.55 -19.67 -20.27
N PHE A 187 -2.42 -18.71 -21.19
CA PHE A 187 -3.20 -18.61 -22.42
C PHE A 187 -2.96 -19.78 -23.39
N VAL A 188 -1.72 -20.25 -23.53
CA VAL A 188 -1.37 -21.29 -24.53
C VAL A 188 -1.71 -22.69 -24.02
N THR A 189 -1.60 -22.96 -22.71
CA THR A 189 -1.65 -24.34 -22.19
C THR A 189 -2.78 -24.62 -21.20
N GLN A 190 -3.40 -23.61 -20.58
CA GLN A 190 -4.37 -23.83 -19.49
C GLN A 190 -5.79 -23.48 -19.87
N TRP A 191 -5.96 -22.42 -20.66
CA TRP A 191 -7.27 -21.91 -21.02
C TRP A 191 -7.75 -22.43 -22.36
N ARG A 192 -9.07 -22.61 -22.46
CA ARG A 192 -9.72 -22.80 -23.75
C ARG A 192 -9.63 -21.50 -24.56
N ARG A 193 -9.47 -21.63 -25.88
CA ARG A 193 -9.37 -20.49 -26.79
C ARG A 193 -10.56 -19.52 -26.63
N PRO A 194 -10.33 -18.24 -26.32
CA PRO A 194 -11.39 -17.24 -26.24
C PRO A 194 -11.86 -16.82 -27.64
N LEU A 195 -13.07 -16.26 -27.71
CA LEU A 195 -13.60 -15.66 -28.93
C LEU A 195 -12.90 -14.31 -29.17
N PRO A 196 -12.35 -14.06 -30.37
CA PRO A 196 -11.67 -12.80 -30.66
C PRO A 196 -12.69 -11.66 -30.70
N ALA A 197 -12.52 -10.68 -29.80
CA ALA A 197 -13.24 -9.41 -29.81
C ALA A 197 -12.33 -8.29 -30.33
N ARG A 198 -12.91 -7.29 -31.00
CA ARG A 198 -12.18 -6.09 -31.42
C ARG A 198 -12.42 -4.98 -30.40
N ALA A 199 -11.34 -4.38 -29.91
CA ALA A 199 -11.37 -3.19 -29.05
C ALA A 199 -10.40 -2.15 -29.63
N THR A 200 -10.76 -0.88 -29.54
CA THR A 200 -9.89 0.25 -29.95
C THR A 200 -8.88 0.59 -28.87
N ASP A 201 -9.29 0.45 -27.60
CA ASP A 201 -8.56 0.95 -26.43
C ASP A 201 -8.64 -0.05 -25.27
N ILE A 202 -7.83 0.18 -24.23
CA ILE A 202 -7.87 -0.59 -22.98
C ILE A 202 -9.14 -0.32 -22.14
N GLY A 203 -9.96 0.66 -22.51
CA GLY A 203 -11.22 0.99 -21.83
C GLY A 203 -11.02 1.82 -20.55
N ILE A 204 -11.83 1.55 -19.52
CA ILE A 204 -11.87 2.29 -18.25
C ILE A 204 -10.52 2.36 -17.52
N TRP A 205 -9.63 1.40 -17.78
CA TRP A 205 -8.33 1.30 -17.15
C TRP A 205 -7.43 2.51 -17.42
N LEU A 206 -7.57 3.17 -18.57
CA LEU A 206 -6.80 4.39 -18.87
C LEU A 206 -7.16 5.50 -17.88
N GLY A 207 -8.46 5.75 -17.67
CA GLY A 207 -8.93 6.74 -16.70
C GLY A 207 -8.54 6.41 -15.26
N ILE A 208 -8.48 5.12 -14.91
CA ILE A 208 -7.98 4.67 -13.60
C ILE A 208 -6.48 4.98 -13.47
N LEU A 209 -5.66 4.68 -14.48
CA LEU A 209 -4.22 4.96 -14.48
C LEU A 209 -3.92 6.47 -14.38
N GLU A 210 -4.66 7.31 -15.11
CA GLU A 210 -4.56 8.77 -15.02
C GLU A 210 -4.91 9.26 -13.61
N GLY A 211 -5.99 8.74 -13.02
CA GLY A 211 -6.38 9.04 -11.64
C GLY A 211 -5.31 8.64 -10.62
N ILE A 212 -4.71 7.46 -10.77
CA ILE A 212 -3.58 7.00 -9.94
C ILE A 212 -2.38 7.94 -10.11
N GLY A 213 -2.08 8.39 -11.33
CA GLY A 213 -0.98 9.32 -11.60
C GLY A 213 -1.12 10.64 -10.84
N ILE A 214 -2.31 11.25 -10.87
CA ILE A 214 -2.60 12.47 -10.12
C ILE A 214 -2.48 12.23 -8.61
N LEU A 215 -3.06 11.13 -8.12
CA LEU A 215 -3.01 10.76 -6.71
C LEU A 215 -1.57 10.47 -6.24
N ALA A 216 -0.73 9.89 -7.10
CA ALA A 216 0.66 9.58 -6.81
C ALA A 216 1.48 10.85 -6.52
N VAL A 217 1.25 11.93 -7.27
CA VAL A 217 1.95 13.20 -7.03
C VAL A 217 1.60 13.76 -5.65
N ILE A 218 0.31 13.82 -5.33
CA ILE A 218 -0.19 14.34 -4.04
C ILE A 218 0.35 13.48 -2.89
N THR A 219 0.19 12.16 -2.98
CA THR A 219 0.61 11.23 -1.91
C THR A 219 2.12 11.27 -1.68
N ASN A 220 2.95 11.31 -2.72
CA ASN A 220 4.40 11.44 -2.55
C ASN A 220 4.79 12.77 -1.89
N ALA A 221 4.11 13.87 -2.20
CA ALA A 221 4.32 15.16 -1.52
C ALA A 221 4.08 15.04 0.00
N PHE A 222 2.96 14.41 0.37
CA PHE A 222 2.61 14.17 1.78
C PHE A 222 3.57 13.19 2.47
N VAL A 223 3.99 12.11 1.80
CA VAL A 223 4.98 11.16 2.33
C VAL A 223 6.29 11.89 2.64
N ILE A 224 6.81 12.66 1.69
CA ILE A 224 8.06 13.40 1.91
C ILE A 224 7.88 14.46 3.01
N ALA A 225 6.79 15.20 3.02
CA ALA A 225 6.61 16.29 3.98
C ALA A 225 6.37 15.82 5.43
N ILE A 226 5.52 14.81 5.60
CA ILE A 226 5.00 14.42 6.91
C ILE A 226 5.76 13.26 7.51
N THR A 227 5.99 12.19 6.75
CA THR A 227 6.57 10.95 7.28
C THR A 227 8.09 10.97 7.26
N SER A 228 8.70 11.66 6.29
CA SER A 228 10.15 11.77 6.20
C SER A 228 10.73 12.78 7.19
N ASP A 229 11.96 12.50 7.63
CA ASP A 229 12.77 13.41 8.46
C ASP A 229 13.48 14.50 7.64
N TYR A 230 13.15 14.64 6.35
CA TYR A 230 13.82 15.58 5.44
C TYR A 230 13.59 17.04 5.84
N ILE A 231 12.32 17.46 5.97
CA ILE A 231 11.97 18.86 6.26
C ILE A 231 12.47 19.31 7.64
N PRO A 232 12.29 18.54 8.73
CA PRO A 232 12.82 18.96 10.03
C PRO A 232 14.35 19.09 10.07
N ARG A 233 15.09 18.22 9.36
CA ARG A 233 16.55 18.33 9.22
C ARG A 233 16.94 19.59 8.45
N PHE A 234 16.23 19.88 7.37
CA PHE A 234 16.46 21.09 6.56
C PHE A 234 16.22 22.38 7.36
N VAL A 235 15.09 22.46 8.09
CA VAL A 235 14.78 23.62 8.95
C VAL A 235 15.81 23.77 10.07
N TYR A 236 16.26 22.65 10.65
CA TYR A 236 17.31 22.67 11.66
C TYR A 236 18.62 23.22 11.08
N GLU A 237 19.11 22.66 9.98
CA GLU A 237 20.36 23.07 9.34
C GLU A 237 20.40 24.57 9.03
N TYR A 238 19.32 25.12 8.49
CA TYR A 238 19.28 26.52 8.05
C TYR A 238 19.04 27.52 9.20
N LYS A 239 18.24 27.16 10.23
CA LYS A 239 17.78 28.12 11.26
C LYS A 239 18.34 27.89 12.67
N TYR A 240 18.60 26.64 13.05
CA TYR A 240 18.89 26.26 14.44
C TYR A 240 20.23 25.53 14.62
N GLY A 241 20.80 25.03 13.53
CA GLY A 241 22.04 24.28 13.52
C GLY A 241 23.27 25.17 13.66
N PRO A 242 24.44 24.58 13.91
CA PRO A 242 25.71 25.30 14.02
C PRO A 242 26.08 26.11 12.77
N CYS A 243 25.50 25.76 11.61
CA CYS A 243 25.73 26.44 10.33
C CYS A 243 24.78 27.62 10.05
N ALA A 244 23.76 27.85 10.88
CA ALA A 244 22.74 28.90 10.65
C ALA A 244 23.33 30.32 10.58
N ASN A 245 24.48 30.56 11.21
CA ASN A 245 25.13 31.88 11.25
C ASN A 245 26.35 32.01 10.31
N HIS A 246 26.62 31.03 9.44
CA HIS A 246 27.81 31.00 8.55
C HIS A 246 29.20 31.09 9.23
N VAL A 247 29.27 31.06 10.57
CA VAL A 247 30.52 31.25 11.35
C VAL A 247 31.44 30.00 11.33
N LYS A 248 30.90 28.81 11.08
CA LYS A 248 31.65 27.54 11.09
C LYS A 248 31.36 26.74 9.83
N GLN A 249 32.18 26.92 8.79
CA GLN A 249 32.00 26.25 7.49
C GLN A 249 32.54 24.80 7.45
N ASN A 250 33.37 24.38 8.42
CA ASN A 250 34.07 23.10 8.41
C ASN A 250 33.52 22.02 9.38
N GLU A 251 32.38 22.26 10.05
CA GLU A 251 31.73 21.28 10.92
C GLU A 251 30.45 20.72 10.27
N ASN A 252 30.13 19.44 10.53
CA ASN A 252 28.88 18.83 10.07
C ASN A 252 27.66 19.61 10.60
N CYS A 253 26.87 20.21 9.71
CA CYS A 253 25.74 21.08 10.07
C CYS A 253 24.60 20.40 10.83
N LEU A 254 24.52 19.07 10.80
CA LEU A 254 23.53 18.27 11.53
C LEU A 254 24.00 17.82 12.92
N LYS A 255 25.18 18.27 13.39
CA LYS A 255 25.70 17.90 14.71
C LYS A 255 24.78 18.43 15.81
N GLY A 256 24.28 17.52 16.64
CA GLY A 256 23.36 17.84 17.74
C GLY A 256 21.87 17.79 17.37
N TYR A 257 21.52 17.45 16.12
CA TYR A 257 20.11 17.36 15.67
C TYR A 257 19.25 16.47 16.57
N VAL A 258 19.72 15.26 16.88
CA VAL A 258 18.96 14.30 17.72
C VAL A 258 18.67 14.87 19.11
N ASN A 259 19.65 15.58 19.71
CA ASN A 259 19.48 16.17 21.03
C ASN A 259 18.53 17.37 21.02
N ASN A 260 18.45 18.10 19.90
CA ASN A 260 17.49 19.20 19.72
C ASN A 260 16.08 18.71 19.35
N SER A 261 15.96 17.61 18.61
CA SER A 261 14.67 17.07 18.15
C SER A 261 13.84 16.38 19.24
N LEU A 262 14.43 16.18 20.43
CA LEU A 262 13.81 15.47 21.55
C LEU A 262 13.40 16.46 22.63
N SER A 263 12.12 16.45 23.00
CA SER A 263 11.59 17.22 24.14
C SER A 263 11.69 16.43 25.43
N PHE A 264 11.86 17.13 26.55
CA PHE A 264 11.92 16.54 27.89
C PHE A 264 10.52 16.45 28.50
N PHE A 265 10.24 15.33 29.16
CA PHE A 265 9.05 15.11 29.97
C PHE A 265 9.45 14.69 31.39
N ASP A 266 8.82 15.29 32.39
CA ASP A 266 9.05 14.93 33.78
C ASP A 266 8.11 13.79 34.21
N LEU A 267 8.69 12.68 34.67
CA LEU A 267 7.90 11.52 35.09
C LEU A 267 7.14 11.75 36.40
N SER A 268 7.51 12.76 37.21
CA SER A 268 6.82 13.04 38.48
C SER A 268 5.35 13.45 38.27
N GLU A 269 5.03 14.05 37.13
CA GLU A 269 3.66 14.47 36.79
C GLU A 269 2.72 13.29 36.49
N LEU A 270 3.28 12.12 36.20
CA LEU A 270 2.49 10.94 35.84
C LEU A 270 1.80 10.28 37.06
N GLY A 271 2.14 10.68 38.29
CA GLY A 271 1.54 10.16 39.51
C GLY A 271 1.93 8.71 39.88
N ILE A 272 2.89 8.11 39.16
CA ILE A 272 3.30 6.68 39.32
C ILE A 272 4.46 6.51 40.32
N GLY A 273 4.82 7.55 41.07
CA GLY A 273 5.93 7.50 42.04
C GLY A 273 7.31 7.27 41.41
N LYS A 274 7.47 7.55 40.11
CA LYS A 274 8.75 7.54 39.40
C LYS A 274 9.26 8.97 39.24
N SER A 275 10.52 9.21 39.60
CA SER A 275 11.21 10.49 39.40
C SER A 275 12.25 10.36 38.27
N GLY A 276 12.39 11.41 37.47
CA GLY A 276 13.36 11.48 36.38
C GLY A 276 12.79 12.11 35.11
N TYR A 277 13.66 12.35 34.13
CA TYR A 277 13.28 12.89 32.82
C TYR A 277 13.31 11.81 31.75
N CYS A 278 12.27 11.74 30.92
CA CYS A 278 12.31 11.00 29.66
C CYS A 278 12.32 11.95 28.46
N ARG A 279 12.82 11.45 27.34
CA ARG A 279 12.85 12.17 26.07
C ARG A 279 11.84 11.54 25.12
N TYR A 280 11.03 12.38 24.49
CA TYR A 280 10.07 11.97 23.48
C TYR A 280 10.21 12.84 22.23
N ARG A 281 9.74 12.31 21.11
CA ARG A 281 9.87 12.96 19.81
C ARG A 281 8.71 13.93 19.59
N ASP A 282 8.89 15.16 20.05
CA ASP A 282 7.98 16.28 19.79
C ASP A 282 8.73 17.62 19.95
N TYR A 283 8.17 18.71 19.45
CA TYR A 283 8.77 20.05 19.50
C TYR A 283 8.10 20.93 20.58
N ARG A 284 8.11 20.44 21.83
CA ARG A 284 7.49 21.09 22.99
C ARG A 284 8.49 21.72 23.94
N GLY A 285 8.04 22.75 24.64
CA GLY A 285 8.82 23.46 25.66
C GLY A 285 9.21 22.54 26.82
N PRO A 286 10.42 22.69 27.39
CA PRO A 286 10.85 21.88 28.51
C PRO A 286 10.08 22.22 29.80
N PRO A 287 10.08 21.33 30.81
CA PRO A 287 9.31 21.49 32.03
C PRO A 287 9.75 22.70 32.89
N TRP A 288 11.00 23.15 32.76
CA TRP A 288 11.53 24.33 33.47
C TRP A 288 11.30 25.66 32.74
N SER A 289 10.61 25.67 31.60
CA SER A 289 10.29 26.91 30.89
C SER A 289 9.09 27.63 31.51
N SER A 290 8.91 28.91 31.22
CA SER A 290 7.77 29.71 31.70
C SER A 290 6.40 29.16 31.29
N LYS A 291 6.36 28.36 30.22
CA LYS A 291 5.17 27.68 29.70
C LYS A 291 5.51 26.23 29.34
N PRO A 292 5.44 25.30 30.32
CA PRO A 292 5.84 23.92 30.11
C PRO A 292 4.92 23.20 29.12
N TYR A 293 5.50 22.32 28.30
CA TYR A 293 4.81 21.45 27.32
C TYR A 293 4.01 22.14 26.20
N GLU A 294 4.04 23.47 26.10
CA GLU A 294 3.48 24.19 24.96
C GLU A 294 4.31 24.00 23.69
N PHE A 295 3.67 24.18 22.52
CA PHE A 295 4.36 24.12 21.23
C PHE A 295 5.38 25.24 21.10
N THR A 296 6.62 24.89 20.76
CA THR A 296 7.70 25.86 20.54
C THR A 296 7.58 26.55 19.19
N LEU A 297 8.28 27.66 19.01
CA LEU A 297 8.41 28.31 17.69
C LEU A 297 9.01 27.36 16.63
N GLN A 298 9.86 26.41 17.04
CA GLN A 298 10.43 25.39 16.15
C GLN A 298 9.35 24.52 15.51
N TYR A 299 8.34 24.13 16.29
CA TYR A 299 7.18 23.37 15.80
C TYR A 299 6.49 24.10 14.65
N TRP A 300 6.20 25.39 14.83
CA TRP A 300 5.51 26.21 13.84
C TRP A 300 6.34 26.44 12.58
N HIS A 301 7.65 26.66 12.70
CA HIS A 301 8.54 26.73 11.54
C HIS A 301 8.57 25.43 10.74
N ILE A 302 8.61 24.28 11.40
CA ILE A 302 8.59 22.97 10.74
C ILE A 302 7.23 22.73 10.07
N LEU A 303 6.13 23.06 10.75
CA LEU A 303 4.79 22.92 10.18
C LEU A 303 4.60 23.83 8.95
N ALA A 304 5.05 25.08 9.03
CA ALA A 304 4.99 26.02 7.90
C ALA A 304 5.85 25.53 6.73
N ALA A 305 7.07 25.04 6.99
CA ALA A 305 7.93 24.47 5.96
C ALA A 305 7.32 23.21 5.30
N ARG A 306 6.63 22.37 6.07
CA ARG A 306 5.89 21.20 5.55
C ARG A 306 4.79 21.62 4.59
N LEU A 307 3.95 22.56 4.98
CA LEU A 307 2.85 23.06 4.14
C LEU A 307 3.37 23.77 2.89
N ALA A 308 4.40 24.61 3.03
CA ALA A 308 5.04 25.28 1.91
C ALA A 308 5.64 24.29 0.91
N PHE A 309 6.31 23.24 1.41
CA PHE A 309 6.86 22.19 0.55
C PHE A 309 5.76 21.47 -0.25
N ILE A 310 4.65 21.11 0.38
CA ILE A 310 3.52 20.43 -0.31
C ILE A 310 2.99 21.32 -1.44
N ILE A 311 2.73 22.60 -1.16
CA ILE A 311 2.22 23.54 -2.17
C ILE A 311 3.21 23.69 -3.33
N VAL A 312 4.50 23.87 -3.04
CA VAL A 312 5.52 24.02 -4.08
C VAL A 312 5.64 22.74 -4.91
N PHE A 313 5.63 21.57 -4.26
CA PHE A 313 5.75 20.28 -4.94
C PHE A 313 4.57 20.02 -5.89
N GLU A 314 3.34 20.36 -5.47
CA GLU A 314 2.14 20.20 -6.31
C GLU A 314 2.09 21.23 -7.47
N VAL A 315 2.35 22.51 -7.19
CA VAL A 315 2.26 23.60 -8.19
C VAL A 315 3.35 23.49 -9.26
N SER A 316 4.54 23.01 -8.89
CA SER A 316 5.65 22.81 -9.84
C SER A 316 5.33 21.73 -10.88
N HIS A 317 4.39 20.83 -10.59
CA HIS A 317 3.92 19.81 -11.55
C HIS A 317 2.74 20.31 -12.40
N GLY A 318 1.82 21.10 -11.81
CA GLY A 318 0.65 21.64 -12.52
C GLY A 318 0.98 22.67 -13.61
N THR A 319 2.17 23.27 -13.58
CA THR A 319 2.60 24.34 -14.52
C THR A 319 3.41 23.83 -15.72
N GLY A 320 3.66 22.51 -15.81
CA GLY A 320 4.43 21.90 -16.90
C GLY A 320 3.69 21.69 -18.22
N ASN A 321 2.38 21.94 -18.30
CA ASN A 321 1.55 21.77 -19.51
C ASN A 321 1.13 23.10 -20.16
N CYS A 322 2.08 24.04 -20.29
CA CYS A 322 1.95 25.20 -21.17
C CYS A 322 3.26 25.36 -21.95
N GLY A 323 3.40 24.58 -23.02
CA GLY A 323 4.49 24.65 -23.99
C GLY A 323 4.03 24.13 -25.33
#